data_AF-A0AA35JJ70-F1
#
_entry.id   AF-A0AA35JJ70-F1
#
_cell.length_a   1.000
_cell.length_b   1.000
_cell.length_c   1.000
_cell.angle_alpha   90.00
_cell.angle_beta   90.00
_cell.angle_gamma   90.00
#
_symmetry.space_group_name_H-M   'P 1'
#
loop_
_entity.id
_entity.type
_entity.pdbx_description
1 polymer ?
#
loop_
_entity_poly.entity_id
_entity_poly.type
_entity_poly.pdbx_seq_one_letter_code
_entity_poly.pdbx_strand_id
1 'polypeptide(L)'
;MNVFGKKEEKQEKVYSLQNGFPYSHHPYASQYSRPDGPILLQDFHLLENIASFDRERVPERVVHAKGGGCRLEFELTDSLSDITYAAPYQNAGYKCPGLVRFSTVGGESGTPDTARDPRGVSFKFYTEWGNHDWVFNNTPVFFLRDAIKFPVFIHTQKRDPQSHLNQFEDTTIYWDYLTLNPESIHQITYMFGDRGTPASWADMNAYSGHSYIMVNKEGKDTYVQFHVLSDTGFKTLTGDEAAEISGPHPDYNQEKLFTQLQKGEKPKFNCYVQTMTPEQATKFRYSVNDLTKIWPHKEFPLRKFGTITLTENVDNYFQEIEQVAFSPTNTCIPGIKPSNDSVLQARLFSYPDTQRHRLGANYQQLPVNRPRNLGCPYSEGDPQYSAEQCPFKAVNFQRDGPMSYYNFGPEPNYISSLPNQTLKFKNEDNDEVSDKFKGIVLDEVTEVSVRKQEQDQIRNEHIVDSKINQYYYVYGMSPMDFEQPRALFEKVYDDKQKKLFVHNVVCHACKIKDPKVKKRVTQYFGLLNHDLGKVIAEGLEVPWEPVNLEGYAKTWSIASAN
;
A
#
# COMPACT_ATOMS: atom_id res chain seq x y z
N MET A 1 -41.17 -0.57 0.85
CA MET A 1 -42.04 -0.45 2.04
C MET A 1 -41.27 -1.02 3.22
N ASN A 2 -40.93 -0.21 4.23
CA ASN A 2 -40.40 -0.72 5.50
C ASN A 2 -41.56 -1.01 6.46
N VAL A 3 -41.38 -2.04 7.29
CA VAL A 3 -42.40 -2.72 8.12
C VAL A 3 -42.98 -1.85 9.26
N PHE A 4 -42.59 -0.57 9.37
CA PHE A 4 -42.99 0.31 10.46
C PHE A 4 -43.55 1.67 10.06
N GLY A 5 -44.28 1.79 8.94
CA GLY A 5 -45.38 2.77 8.79
C GLY A 5 -45.11 4.27 9.05
N LYS A 6 -43.87 4.71 9.26
CA LYS A 6 -43.49 6.13 9.29
C LYS A 6 -43.13 6.52 7.88
N LYS A 7 -43.98 7.34 7.25
CA LYS A 7 -43.53 8.21 6.16
C LYS A 7 -42.40 9.06 6.75
N GLU A 8 -41.16 8.84 6.36
CA GLU A 8 -40.15 9.88 6.43
C GLU A 8 -40.65 11.02 5.54
N GLU A 9 -41.30 12.01 6.13
CA GLU A 9 -41.37 13.31 5.48
C GLU A 9 -39.92 13.76 5.32
N LYS A 10 -39.43 13.77 4.08
CA LYS A 10 -38.13 14.34 3.76
C LYS A 10 -38.15 15.77 4.27
N GLN A 11 -37.45 16.02 5.37
CA GLN A 11 -37.25 17.36 5.90
C GLN A 11 -36.71 18.25 4.76
N GLU A 12 -37.27 19.46 4.66
CA GLU A 12 -36.83 20.43 3.67
C GLU A 12 -35.35 20.77 3.90
N LYS A 13 -34.54 20.73 2.84
CA LYS A 13 -33.13 21.12 2.90
C LYS A 13 -33.05 22.63 2.71
N VAL A 14 -32.55 23.33 3.72
CA VAL A 14 -32.40 24.80 3.71
C VAL A 14 -30.92 25.16 3.70
N TYR A 15 -30.52 26.14 2.87
CA TYR A 15 -29.16 26.64 2.85
C TYR A 15 -28.86 27.39 4.16
N SER A 16 -27.76 27.04 4.81
CA SER A 16 -27.39 27.53 6.14
C SER A 16 -25.93 27.92 6.23
N LEU A 17 -25.62 28.72 7.26
CA LEU A 17 -24.25 28.90 7.75
C LEU A 17 -23.73 27.60 8.37
N GLN A 18 -22.42 27.50 8.63
CA GLN A 18 -21.84 26.28 9.21
C GLN A 18 -22.40 25.94 10.60
N ASN A 19 -22.91 26.93 11.33
CA ASN A 19 -23.58 26.75 12.62
C ASN A 19 -25.04 26.24 12.52
N GLY A 20 -25.55 26.00 11.30
CA GLY A 20 -26.88 25.47 11.06
C GLY A 20 -28.01 26.49 10.96
N PHE A 21 -27.76 27.79 11.19
CA PHE A 21 -28.79 28.81 10.99
C PHE A 21 -29.06 29.03 9.49
N PRO A 22 -30.34 29.06 9.05
CA PRO A 22 -30.67 29.42 7.68
C PRO A 22 -30.07 30.77 7.28
N TYR A 23 -29.39 30.81 6.13
CA TYR A 23 -28.89 32.07 5.61
C TYR A 23 -30.06 32.82 4.95
N SER A 24 -30.34 34.04 5.42
CA SER A 24 -31.51 34.82 5.03
C SER A 24 -31.39 35.55 3.69
N HIS A 25 -30.23 35.46 3.03
CA HIS A 25 -29.93 36.14 1.78
C HIS A 25 -29.53 35.15 0.68
N HIS A 26 -29.31 35.67 -0.52
CA HIS A 26 -28.93 34.83 -1.65
C HIS A 26 -27.49 34.31 -1.48
N PRO A 27 -27.22 33.00 -1.64
CA PRO A 27 -25.92 32.38 -1.30
C PRO A 27 -24.75 32.82 -2.20
N TYR A 28 -25.03 33.53 -3.29
CA TYR A 28 -24.02 34.08 -4.20
C TYR A 28 -23.82 35.60 -4.03
N ALA A 29 -24.30 36.20 -2.93
CA ALA A 29 -24.20 37.63 -2.67
C ALA A 29 -23.42 37.90 -1.38
N SER A 30 -22.53 38.89 -1.42
CA SER A 30 -21.87 39.44 -0.23
C SER A 30 -22.64 40.63 0.35
N GLN A 31 -22.35 40.96 1.60
CA GLN A 31 -22.84 42.16 2.25
C GLN A 31 -21.99 43.37 1.85
N TYR A 32 -22.65 44.40 1.33
CA TYR A 32 -22.04 45.67 0.95
C TYR A 32 -22.59 46.82 1.81
N SER A 33 -21.83 47.90 1.97
CA SER A 33 -22.31 49.11 2.67
C SER A 33 -23.43 49.85 1.93
N ARG A 34 -23.52 49.64 0.61
CA ARG A 34 -24.58 50.06 -0.33
C ARG A 34 -24.38 49.27 -1.65
N PRO A 35 -25.33 49.26 -2.61
CA PRO A 35 -25.23 48.42 -3.82
C PRO A 35 -23.94 48.58 -4.65
N ASP A 36 -23.31 49.75 -4.62
CA ASP A 36 -22.03 50.10 -5.28
C ASP A 36 -20.86 50.29 -4.28
N GLY A 37 -21.06 49.95 -3.01
CA GLY A 37 -20.12 50.19 -1.92
C GLY A 37 -19.04 49.10 -1.80
N PRO A 38 -18.13 49.21 -0.81
CA PRO A 38 -17.25 48.12 -0.42
C PRO A 38 -18.01 46.98 0.29
N ILE A 39 -17.45 45.77 0.22
CA ILE A 39 -17.85 44.64 1.08
C ILE A 39 -17.55 44.93 2.55
N LEU A 40 -18.31 44.31 3.45
CA LEU A 40 -18.14 44.48 4.89
C LEU A 40 -17.48 43.24 5.51
N LEU A 41 -16.47 43.45 6.37
CA LEU A 41 -15.79 42.36 7.10
C LEU A 41 -16.73 41.58 8.02
N GLN A 42 -17.88 42.15 8.41
CA GLN A 42 -18.87 41.49 9.25
C GLN A 42 -19.71 40.42 8.51
N ASP A 43 -19.51 40.26 7.19
CA ASP A 43 -20.18 39.23 6.41
C ASP A 43 -19.61 37.83 6.73
N PHE A 44 -20.12 37.23 7.82
CA PHE A 44 -19.67 35.92 8.27
C PHE A 44 -19.92 34.80 7.25
N HIS A 45 -20.93 34.93 6.39
CA HIS A 45 -21.19 33.97 5.31
C HIS A 45 -20.06 33.97 4.28
N LEU A 46 -19.66 35.15 3.80
CA LEU A 46 -18.52 35.32 2.91
C LEU A 46 -17.23 34.78 3.55
N LEU A 47 -16.98 35.14 4.82
CA LEU A 47 -15.77 34.73 5.54
C LEU A 47 -15.71 33.21 5.73
N GLU A 48 -16.80 32.56 6.16
CA GLU A 48 -16.86 31.10 6.32
C GLU A 48 -16.67 30.37 4.99
N ASN A 49 -17.29 30.86 3.92
CA ASN A 49 -17.19 30.25 2.59
C ASN A 49 -15.74 30.26 2.07
N ILE A 50 -15.09 31.42 2.08
CA ILE A 50 -13.69 31.56 1.65
C ILE A 50 -12.76 30.77 2.58
N ALA A 51 -12.94 30.86 3.91
CA ALA A 51 -12.08 30.17 4.85
C ALA A 51 -12.14 28.64 4.73
N SER A 52 -13.32 28.10 4.40
CA SER A 52 -13.50 26.67 4.09
C SER A 52 -12.84 26.31 2.77
N PHE A 53 -13.08 27.10 1.71
CA PHE A 53 -12.47 26.90 0.38
C PHE A 53 -10.93 26.84 0.46
N ASP A 54 -10.32 27.78 1.18
CA ASP A 54 -8.87 27.87 1.38
C ASP A 54 -8.26 26.63 2.07
N ARG A 55 -9.10 25.76 2.67
CA ARG A 55 -8.70 24.58 3.46
C ARG A 55 -9.25 23.26 2.92
N GLU A 56 -9.82 23.24 1.72
CA GLU A 56 -10.34 22.00 1.12
C GLU A 56 -9.25 20.97 0.78
N ARG A 57 -8.02 21.42 0.51
CA ARG A 57 -6.91 20.54 0.10
C ARG A 57 -6.15 20.01 1.31
N VAL A 58 -5.98 18.70 1.36
CA VAL A 58 -5.06 18.00 2.27
C VAL A 58 -3.80 17.59 1.52
N PRO A 59 -2.68 17.28 2.20
CA PRO A 59 -1.53 16.70 1.53
C PRO A 59 -1.96 15.45 0.74
N GLU A 60 -1.53 15.34 -0.51
CA GLU A 60 -1.70 14.08 -1.24
C GLU A 60 -0.81 12.99 -0.64
N ARG A 61 -1.03 11.73 -1.03
CA ARG A 61 -0.10 10.65 -0.67
C ARG A 61 1.24 10.91 -1.37
N VAL A 62 2.35 10.76 -0.64
CA VAL A 62 3.71 10.95 -1.19
C VAL A 62 3.93 10.11 -2.45
N VAL A 63 3.47 8.87 -2.42
CA VAL A 63 3.40 7.95 -3.55
C VAL A 63 1.97 7.48 -3.71
N HIS A 64 1.60 7.03 -4.90
CA HIS A 64 0.23 6.60 -5.19
C HIS A 64 -0.81 7.71 -5.02
N ALA A 65 -0.43 8.96 -5.33
CA ALA A 65 -1.31 10.12 -5.23
C ALA A 65 -2.50 10.02 -6.18
N LYS A 66 -2.24 9.79 -7.47
CA LYS A 66 -3.27 9.55 -8.48
C LYS A 66 -3.92 8.18 -8.27
N GLY A 67 -5.23 8.16 -8.10
CA GLY A 67 -5.97 6.91 -7.95
C GLY A 67 -7.47 7.11 -7.87
N GLY A 68 -8.19 5.99 -7.94
CA GLY A 68 -9.65 5.94 -7.82
C GLY A 68 -10.06 4.60 -7.22
N GLY A 69 -11.35 4.41 -6.97
CA GLY A 69 -11.80 3.19 -6.30
C GLY A 69 -13.30 3.08 -6.18
N CYS A 70 -13.71 1.98 -5.56
CA CYS A 70 -15.11 1.62 -5.40
C CYS A 70 -15.28 0.71 -4.18
N ARG A 71 -16.52 0.49 -3.77
CA ARG A 71 -16.86 -0.49 -2.73
C ARG A 71 -16.81 -1.91 -3.30
N LEU A 72 -16.61 -2.88 -2.42
CA LEU A 72 -16.50 -4.30 -2.76
C LEU A 72 -17.18 -5.19 -1.72
N GLU A 73 -17.36 -6.45 -2.08
CA GLU A 73 -17.66 -7.56 -1.17
C GLU A 73 -16.59 -8.65 -1.34
N PHE A 74 -16.03 -9.11 -0.21
CA PHE A 74 -15.21 -10.32 -0.17
C PHE A 74 -16.06 -11.51 0.26
N GLU A 75 -15.82 -12.66 -0.35
CA GLU A 75 -16.38 -13.96 0.01
C GLU A 75 -15.24 -14.98 0.17
N LEU A 76 -15.17 -15.62 1.34
CA LEU A 76 -14.29 -16.77 1.56
C LEU A 76 -14.92 -18.01 0.92
N THR A 77 -14.30 -18.58 -0.11
CA THR A 77 -14.83 -19.80 -0.77
C THR A 77 -14.27 -21.07 -0.17
N ASP A 78 -13.04 -21.03 0.34
CA ASP A 78 -12.34 -22.19 0.89
C ASP A 78 -11.64 -21.79 2.18
N SER A 79 -11.80 -22.61 3.22
CA SER A 79 -11.15 -22.37 4.51
C SER A 79 -9.63 -22.41 4.38
N LEU A 80 -8.95 -21.57 5.16
CA LEU A 80 -7.50 -21.62 5.39
C LEU A 80 -7.15 -22.04 6.83
N SER A 81 -8.11 -22.65 7.54
CA SER A 81 -7.94 -23.08 8.95
C SER A 81 -6.78 -24.07 9.16
N ASP A 82 -6.31 -24.73 8.11
CA ASP A 82 -5.15 -25.62 8.13
C ASP A 82 -3.81 -24.86 8.30
N ILE A 83 -3.75 -23.60 7.87
CA ILE A 83 -2.53 -22.77 7.90
C ILE A 83 -2.67 -21.50 8.75
N THR A 84 -3.88 -21.03 9.04
CA THR A 84 -4.11 -19.84 9.89
C THR A 84 -5.28 -20.00 10.85
N TYR A 85 -5.15 -19.48 12.07
CA TYR A 85 -6.28 -19.29 12.99
C TYR A 85 -6.98 -17.91 12.83
N ALA A 86 -6.55 -17.10 11.85
CA ALA A 86 -7.13 -15.78 11.62
C ALA A 86 -8.63 -15.86 11.32
N ALA A 87 -9.43 -15.17 12.14
CA ALA A 87 -10.88 -15.33 12.19
C ALA A 87 -11.61 -15.17 10.83
N PRO A 88 -11.25 -14.20 9.96
CA PRO A 88 -11.90 -14.05 8.64
C PRO A 88 -11.71 -15.23 7.67
N TYR A 89 -10.78 -16.15 7.94
CA TYR A 89 -10.39 -17.24 7.03
C TYR A 89 -10.81 -18.64 7.51
N GLN A 90 -11.65 -18.72 8.54
CA GLN A 90 -12.00 -19.99 9.17
C GLN A 90 -13.13 -20.72 8.43
N ASN A 91 -14.24 -20.04 8.17
CA ASN A 91 -15.48 -20.67 7.70
C ASN A 91 -15.84 -20.22 6.30
N ALA A 92 -15.78 -21.15 5.33
CA ALA A 92 -16.21 -20.88 3.96
C ALA A 92 -17.67 -20.38 3.93
N GLY A 93 -17.96 -19.44 3.02
CA GLY A 93 -19.21 -18.69 2.98
C GLY A 93 -19.19 -17.38 3.79
N TYR A 94 -18.12 -17.11 4.57
CA TYR A 94 -17.97 -15.82 5.24
C TYR A 94 -17.90 -14.68 4.21
N LYS A 95 -18.64 -13.60 4.46
CA LYS A 95 -18.69 -12.41 3.61
C LYS A 95 -18.43 -11.15 4.41
N CYS A 96 -17.73 -10.19 3.81
CA CYS A 96 -17.59 -8.86 4.40
C CYS A 96 -17.54 -7.75 3.35
N PRO A 97 -18.16 -6.59 3.64
CA PRO A 97 -18.03 -5.41 2.79
C PRO A 97 -16.62 -4.83 2.89
N GLY A 98 -16.27 -4.03 1.89
CA GLY A 98 -14.96 -3.39 1.84
C GLY A 98 -14.89 -2.24 0.83
N LEU A 99 -13.68 -1.74 0.63
CA LEU A 99 -13.34 -0.76 -0.38
C LEU A 99 -12.01 -1.12 -1.05
N VAL A 100 -11.90 -0.91 -2.35
CA VAL A 100 -10.64 -0.98 -3.09
C VAL A 100 -10.23 0.39 -3.58
N ARG A 101 -8.94 0.68 -3.54
CA ARG A 101 -8.32 1.81 -4.23
C ARG A 101 -7.23 1.33 -5.18
N PHE A 102 -7.34 1.78 -6.42
CA PHE A 102 -6.35 1.64 -7.48
C PHE A 102 -5.55 2.93 -7.62
N SER A 103 -4.31 2.85 -8.08
CA SER A 103 -3.44 4.03 -8.21
C SER A 103 -2.25 3.79 -9.13
N THR A 104 -1.67 4.86 -9.68
CA THR A 104 -0.26 4.86 -10.15
C THR A 104 0.68 4.98 -8.94
N VAL A 105 1.97 5.27 -9.12
CA VAL A 105 2.97 5.38 -8.02
C VAL A 105 3.70 6.72 -8.01
N GLY A 106 4.43 7.04 -9.08
CA GLY A 106 5.40 8.14 -9.09
C GLY A 106 4.77 9.53 -9.17
N GLY A 107 3.70 9.64 -9.97
CA GLY A 107 3.03 10.89 -10.29
C GLY A 107 2.20 11.48 -9.14
N GLU A 108 1.97 12.80 -9.22
CA GLU A 108 1.05 13.53 -8.34
C GLU A 108 -0.43 13.24 -8.68
N SER A 109 -1.37 13.69 -7.86
CA SER A 109 -2.81 13.46 -8.00
C SER A 109 -3.41 13.92 -9.35
N GLY A 110 -2.76 14.84 -10.06
CA GLY A 110 -3.17 15.33 -11.39
C GLY A 110 -2.57 14.57 -12.58
N THR A 111 -1.75 13.54 -12.37
CA THR A 111 -1.09 12.82 -13.47
C THR A 111 -2.02 11.85 -14.23
N PRO A 112 -1.72 11.47 -15.48
CA PRO A 112 -2.59 10.57 -16.25
C PRO A 112 -2.61 9.12 -15.74
N ASP A 113 -3.79 8.50 -15.71
CA ASP A 113 -4.03 7.10 -15.31
C ASP A 113 -3.26 6.06 -16.15
N THR A 114 -2.99 6.39 -17.41
CA THR A 114 -2.38 5.49 -18.40
C THR A 114 -0.86 5.55 -18.40
N ALA A 115 -0.22 6.38 -17.56
CA ALA A 115 1.23 6.48 -17.47
C ALA A 115 1.89 5.10 -17.22
N ARG A 116 3.03 4.81 -17.86
CA ARG A 116 3.78 3.58 -17.59
C ARG A 116 4.33 3.62 -16.17
N ASP A 117 3.81 2.77 -15.29
CA ASP A 117 4.09 2.81 -13.85
C ASP A 117 3.64 1.46 -13.23
N PRO A 118 4.09 1.03 -12.03
CA PRO A 118 3.34 0.03 -11.29
C PRO A 118 1.95 0.58 -10.95
N ARG A 119 1.02 -0.30 -10.60
CA ARG A 119 -0.26 0.12 -10.01
C ARG A 119 -0.39 -0.36 -8.60
N GLY A 120 -0.74 0.54 -7.68
CA GLY A 120 -1.20 0.15 -6.34
C GLY A 120 -2.61 -0.40 -6.41
N VAL A 121 -2.86 -1.52 -5.74
CA VAL A 121 -4.18 -2.13 -5.59
C VAL A 121 -4.36 -2.44 -4.11
N SER A 122 -5.11 -1.59 -3.41
CA SER A 122 -5.27 -1.69 -1.95
C SER A 122 -6.71 -2.01 -1.60
N PHE A 123 -6.92 -3.12 -0.88
CA PHE A 123 -8.22 -3.55 -0.38
C PHE A 123 -8.30 -3.30 1.12
N LYS A 124 -9.45 -2.81 1.59
CA LYS A 124 -9.82 -2.72 3.00
C LYS A 124 -11.09 -3.53 3.19
N PHE A 125 -11.03 -4.53 4.06
CA PHE A 125 -12.14 -5.38 4.44
C PHE A 125 -12.62 -4.98 5.82
N TYR A 126 -13.89 -4.63 5.92
CA TYR A 126 -14.53 -4.32 7.19
C TYR A 126 -15.05 -5.61 7.81
N THR A 127 -14.13 -6.39 8.38
CA THR A 127 -14.47 -7.65 9.04
C THR A 127 -15.18 -7.38 10.37
N GLU A 128 -15.80 -8.41 10.94
CA GLU A 128 -16.48 -8.31 12.24
C GLU A 128 -15.49 -8.13 13.41
N TRP A 129 -14.22 -8.48 13.20
CA TRP A 129 -13.16 -8.41 14.22
C TRP A 129 -12.31 -7.13 14.13
N GLY A 130 -12.52 -6.31 13.09
CA GLY A 130 -11.75 -5.10 12.83
C GLY A 130 -11.43 -4.94 11.34
N ASN A 131 -10.69 -3.89 11.01
CA ASN A 131 -10.25 -3.67 9.63
C ASN A 131 -9.10 -4.60 9.27
N HIS A 132 -9.23 -5.26 8.12
CA HIS A 132 -8.15 -6.03 7.51
C HIS A 132 -7.78 -5.40 6.17
N ASP A 133 -6.51 -5.05 5.98
CA ASP A 133 -6.06 -4.41 4.74
C ASP A 133 -5.11 -5.32 3.96
N TRP A 134 -5.25 -5.30 2.64
CA TRP A 134 -4.27 -5.84 1.69
C TRP A 134 -3.74 -4.68 0.85
N VAL A 135 -2.49 -4.28 1.10
CA VAL A 135 -1.89 -3.10 0.45
C VAL A 135 -0.89 -3.55 -0.60
N PHE A 136 -1.41 -3.90 -1.77
CA PHE A 136 -0.73 -4.67 -2.81
C PHE A 136 -0.39 -3.80 -4.03
N ASN A 137 0.34 -4.39 -4.97
CA ASN A 137 0.61 -3.82 -6.29
C ASN A 137 0.17 -4.78 -7.40
N ASN A 138 0.08 -4.31 -8.64
CA ASN A 138 -0.20 -5.14 -9.83
C ASN A 138 1.00 -5.96 -10.35
N THR A 139 2.06 -6.05 -9.54
CA THR A 139 3.30 -6.78 -9.81
C THR A 139 3.65 -7.67 -8.62
N PRO A 140 4.16 -8.89 -8.84
CA PRO A 140 4.55 -9.81 -7.78
C PRO A 140 5.92 -9.49 -7.16
N VAL A 141 6.63 -8.47 -7.65
CA VAL A 141 7.93 -8.04 -7.13
C VAL A 141 7.99 -6.53 -7.00
N PHE A 142 9.06 -6.02 -6.38
CA PHE A 142 9.33 -4.59 -6.29
C PHE A 142 10.76 -4.25 -6.75
N PHE A 143 11.07 -2.95 -6.83
CA PHE A 143 12.35 -2.45 -7.36
C PHE A 143 13.54 -2.64 -6.41
N LEU A 144 13.27 -2.90 -5.13
CA LEU A 144 14.26 -2.90 -4.06
C LEU A 144 13.94 -3.99 -3.04
N ARG A 145 14.99 -4.50 -2.40
CA ARG A 145 14.92 -5.51 -1.32
C ARG A 145 15.21 -4.96 0.06
N ASP A 146 15.70 -3.73 0.15
CA ASP A 146 16.03 -3.06 1.40
C ASP A 146 15.29 -1.72 1.49
N ALA A 147 14.51 -1.56 2.56
CA ALA A 147 13.67 -0.39 2.80
C ALA A 147 14.42 0.94 2.83
N ILE A 148 15.70 0.96 3.23
CA ILE A 148 16.47 2.21 3.31
C ILE A 148 16.58 2.91 1.96
N LYS A 149 16.51 2.14 0.86
CA LYS A 149 16.54 2.64 -0.51
C LYS A 149 15.22 3.25 -0.95
N PHE A 150 14.11 3.04 -0.24
CA PHE A 150 12.78 3.47 -0.69
C PHE A 150 12.67 4.99 -0.90
N PRO A 151 13.08 5.88 0.03
CA PRO A 151 13.02 7.32 -0.20
C PRO A 151 13.90 7.75 -1.39
N VAL A 152 15.13 7.20 -1.47
CA VAL A 152 16.08 7.50 -2.55
C VAL A 152 15.50 7.08 -3.91
N PHE A 153 14.96 5.86 -4.00
CA PHE A 153 14.28 5.38 -5.19
C PHE A 153 13.13 6.31 -5.57
N ILE A 154 12.20 6.61 -4.66
CA ILE A 154 11.03 7.45 -4.96
C ILE A 154 11.42 8.85 -5.43
N HIS A 155 12.48 9.45 -4.87
CA HIS A 155 12.97 10.75 -5.37
C HIS A 155 13.34 10.69 -6.86
N THR A 156 13.95 9.59 -7.31
CA THR A 156 14.35 9.41 -8.72
C THR A 156 13.17 9.18 -9.67
N GLN A 157 12.01 8.78 -9.14
CA GLN A 157 10.78 8.58 -9.91
C GLN A 157 9.91 9.86 -9.97
N LYS A 158 10.28 10.88 -9.18
CA LYS A 158 9.54 12.14 -9.06
C LYS A 158 10.21 13.24 -9.89
N ARG A 159 10.27 14.45 -9.34
CA ARG A 159 10.73 15.65 -10.02
C ARG A 159 12.17 15.94 -9.65
N ASP A 160 12.91 16.42 -10.64
CA ASP A 160 14.23 16.97 -10.43
C ASP A 160 14.16 18.14 -9.42
N PRO A 161 15.02 18.18 -8.39
CA PRO A 161 14.91 19.17 -7.32
C PRO A 161 15.24 20.60 -7.75
N GLN A 162 15.95 20.80 -8.86
CA GLN A 162 16.32 22.14 -9.35
C GLN A 162 15.27 22.70 -10.32
N SER A 163 14.91 21.91 -11.33
CA SER A 163 14.03 22.32 -12.43
C SER A 163 12.55 22.00 -12.19
N HIS A 164 12.26 21.11 -11.23
CA HIS A 164 10.93 20.59 -10.95
C HIS A 164 10.27 19.86 -12.14
N LEU A 165 11.06 19.50 -13.15
CA LEU A 165 10.64 18.70 -14.30
C LEU A 165 10.56 17.22 -13.91
N ASN A 166 9.70 16.48 -14.58
CA ASN A 166 9.55 15.04 -14.40
C ASN A 166 10.34 14.26 -15.46
N GLN A 167 10.32 12.94 -15.35
CA GLN A 167 11.00 12.02 -16.27
C GLN A 167 10.47 12.07 -17.72
N PHE A 168 9.38 12.78 -18.02
CA PHE A 168 8.99 12.99 -19.41
C PHE A 168 9.90 14.00 -20.12
N GLU A 169 10.68 14.82 -19.41
CA GLU A 169 11.65 15.75 -20.02
C GLU A 169 13.08 15.22 -19.97
N ASP A 170 13.45 14.51 -18.90
CA ASP A 170 14.80 13.99 -18.70
C ASP A 170 14.78 12.71 -17.86
N THR A 171 15.24 11.60 -18.44
CA THR A 171 15.27 10.29 -17.77
C THR A 171 16.64 9.95 -17.19
N THR A 172 17.57 10.90 -17.13
CA THR A 172 18.95 10.66 -16.67
C THR A 172 19.00 10.18 -15.21
N ILE A 173 18.37 10.89 -14.27
CA ILE A 173 18.37 10.52 -12.84
C ILE A 173 17.66 9.17 -12.62
N TYR A 174 16.57 8.94 -13.35
CA TYR A 174 15.81 7.69 -13.32
C TYR A 174 16.69 6.49 -13.68
N TRP A 175 17.34 6.55 -14.85
CA TRP A 175 18.17 5.45 -15.34
C TRP A 175 19.51 5.35 -14.61
N ASP A 176 20.08 6.45 -14.15
CA ASP A 176 21.31 6.43 -13.35
C ASP A 176 21.10 5.62 -12.06
N TYR A 177 20.03 5.92 -11.31
CA TYR A 177 19.72 5.17 -10.10
C TYR A 177 19.48 3.68 -10.37
N LEU A 178 18.63 3.35 -11.36
CA LEU A 178 18.26 1.95 -11.64
C LEU A 178 19.45 1.12 -12.11
N THR A 179 20.30 1.69 -12.96
CA THR A 179 21.50 1.00 -13.45
C THR A 179 22.55 0.82 -12.35
N LEU A 180 22.55 1.65 -11.31
CA LEU A 180 23.36 1.48 -10.09
C LEU A 180 22.71 0.58 -9.03
N ASN A 181 21.45 0.17 -9.22
CA ASN A 181 20.70 -0.70 -8.30
C ASN A 181 20.01 -1.84 -9.07
N PRO A 182 20.76 -2.86 -9.51
CA PRO A 182 20.34 -3.88 -10.44
C PRO A 182 19.39 -4.90 -9.82
N GLU A 183 19.20 -4.88 -8.50
CA GLU A 183 18.07 -5.53 -7.84
C GLU A 183 16.71 -5.10 -8.43
N SER A 184 16.65 -3.92 -9.07
CA SER A 184 15.46 -3.39 -9.74
C SER A 184 15.14 -4.05 -11.07
N ILE A 185 16.07 -4.81 -11.68
CA ILE A 185 15.94 -5.31 -13.06
C ILE A 185 14.71 -6.18 -13.24
N HIS A 186 14.31 -6.91 -12.20
CA HIS A 186 13.10 -7.74 -12.26
C HIS A 186 11.85 -6.91 -12.45
N GLN A 187 11.66 -5.91 -11.58
CA GLN A 187 10.52 -5.02 -11.66
C GLN A 187 10.56 -4.15 -12.93
N ILE A 188 11.73 -3.71 -13.39
CA ILE A 188 11.89 -2.98 -14.65
C ILE A 188 11.49 -3.85 -15.85
N THR A 189 11.95 -5.11 -15.89
CA THR A 189 11.58 -6.04 -16.96
C THR A 189 10.07 -6.24 -17.02
N TYR A 190 9.41 -6.34 -15.86
CA TYR A 190 7.96 -6.45 -15.75
C TYR A 190 7.22 -5.17 -16.21
N MET A 191 7.63 -4.01 -15.69
CA MET A 191 6.95 -2.72 -15.91
C MET A 191 7.13 -2.18 -17.32
N PHE A 192 8.29 -2.40 -17.95
CA PHE A 192 8.52 -2.03 -19.35
C PHE A 192 7.94 -3.03 -20.35
N GLY A 193 7.44 -4.18 -19.87
CA GLY A 193 6.53 -5.03 -20.64
C GLY A 193 5.12 -4.43 -20.70
N ASP A 194 4.16 -5.19 -21.23
CA ASP A 194 2.78 -4.70 -21.43
C ASP A 194 2.08 -4.31 -20.11
N ARG A 195 2.44 -4.96 -19.01
CA ARG A 195 1.76 -4.82 -17.70
C ARG A 195 2.01 -3.49 -17.00
N GLY A 196 2.92 -2.65 -17.49
CA GLY A 196 3.11 -1.28 -17.01
C GLY A 196 2.03 -0.30 -17.45
N THR A 197 1.20 -0.67 -18.43
CA THR A 197 0.12 0.16 -18.98
C THR A 197 -1.21 -0.62 -18.99
N PRO A 198 -1.82 -0.91 -17.82
CA PRO A 198 -3.10 -1.61 -17.75
C PRO A 198 -4.22 -0.88 -18.52
N ALA A 199 -5.04 -1.63 -19.25
CA ALA A 199 -6.16 -1.09 -20.01
C ALA A 199 -7.41 -0.82 -19.16
N SER A 200 -7.45 -1.33 -17.94
CA SER A 200 -8.50 -1.10 -16.95
C SER A 200 -7.94 -1.43 -15.56
N TRP A 201 -8.33 -0.66 -14.54
CA TRP A 201 -8.04 -1.02 -13.15
C TRP A 201 -8.80 -2.28 -12.70
N ALA A 202 -9.99 -2.54 -13.26
CA ALA A 202 -10.80 -3.69 -12.89
C ALA A 202 -10.28 -5.03 -13.45
N ASP A 203 -9.42 -4.97 -14.47
CA ASP A 203 -8.92 -6.16 -15.16
C ASP A 203 -7.46 -6.50 -14.78
N MET A 204 -6.79 -5.73 -13.91
CA MET A 204 -5.40 -6.01 -13.53
C MET A 204 -5.30 -6.90 -12.30
N ASN A 205 -4.29 -7.77 -12.27
CA ASN A 205 -4.00 -8.58 -11.08
C ASN A 205 -3.44 -7.72 -9.95
N ALA A 206 -3.46 -8.24 -8.73
CA ALA A 206 -2.80 -7.68 -7.56
C ALA A 206 -2.06 -8.76 -6.77
N TYR A 207 -0.93 -8.40 -6.18
CA TYR A 207 -0.02 -9.31 -5.50
C TYR A 207 0.52 -8.68 -4.24
N SER A 208 0.69 -9.48 -3.19
CA SER A 208 1.34 -9.00 -1.97
C SER A 208 2.77 -8.53 -2.21
N GLY A 209 3.47 -9.19 -3.14
CA GLY A 209 4.92 -9.10 -3.34
C GLY A 209 5.68 -9.70 -2.17
N HIS A 210 5.42 -9.18 -0.97
CA HIS A 210 5.95 -9.70 0.27
C HIS A 210 5.46 -11.11 0.58
N SER A 211 6.32 -11.85 1.25
CA SER A 211 5.91 -13.01 2.03
C SER A 211 5.35 -12.56 3.37
N TYR A 212 4.23 -13.12 3.80
CA TYR A 212 3.72 -13.06 5.17
C TYR A 212 3.87 -14.42 5.83
N ILE A 213 3.56 -14.53 7.12
CA ILE A 213 3.51 -15.82 7.81
C ILE A 213 2.11 -16.00 8.38
N MET A 214 1.47 -17.10 8.01
CA MET A 214 0.24 -17.58 8.62
C MET A 214 0.57 -18.58 9.73
N VAL A 215 -0.12 -18.46 10.86
CA VAL A 215 0.07 -19.31 12.04
C VAL A 215 -1.22 -20.09 12.30
N ASN A 216 -1.15 -21.41 12.27
CA ASN A 216 -2.32 -22.26 12.50
C ASN A 216 -2.62 -22.42 14.01
N LYS A 217 -3.69 -23.13 14.36
CA LYS A 217 -4.13 -23.31 15.76
C LYS A 217 -3.13 -24.07 16.64
N GLU A 218 -2.22 -24.85 16.06
CA GLU A 218 -1.13 -25.54 16.75
C GLU A 218 0.13 -24.67 16.89
N GLY A 219 0.10 -23.41 16.44
CA GLY A 219 1.26 -22.52 16.47
C GLY A 219 2.27 -22.76 15.34
N LYS A 220 1.93 -23.55 14.32
CA LYS A 220 2.82 -23.83 13.19
C LYS A 220 2.81 -22.69 12.17
N ASP A 221 4.00 -22.20 11.86
CA ASP A 221 4.23 -21.16 10.85
C ASP A 221 4.19 -21.73 9.42
N THR A 222 3.59 -20.97 8.50
CA THR A 222 3.64 -21.19 7.05
C THR A 222 3.85 -19.85 6.35
N TYR A 223 4.90 -19.72 5.52
CA TYR A 223 5.08 -18.54 4.68
C TYR A 223 4.04 -18.52 3.57
N VAL A 224 3.50 -17.33 3.28
CA VAL A 224 2.47 -17.15 2.26
C VAL A 224 2.71 -15.93 1.38
N GLN A 225 2.37 -16.04 0.10
CA GLN A 225 2.22 -14.90 -0.82
C GLN A 225 0.79 -14.86 -1.36
N PHE A 226 0.17 -13.69 -1.33
CA PHE A 226 -1.21 -13.49 -1.79
C PHE A 226 -1.23 -13.07 -3.26
N HIS A 227 -2.15 -13.67 -4.01
CA HIS A 227 -2.40 -13.39 -5.43
C HIS A 227 -3.89 -13.15 -5.64
N VAL A 228 -4.25 -11.97 -6.11
CA VAL A 228 -5.63 -11.57 -6.40
C VAL A 228 -5.72 -11.36 -7.91
N LEU A 229 -6.28 -12.34 -8.62
CA LEU A 229 -6.22 -12.40 -10.07
C LEU A 229 -7.59 -12.05 -10.66
N SER A 230 -7.60 -11.13 -11.64
CA SER A 230 -8.83 -10.79 -12.35
C SER A 230 -9.40 -12.04 -13.04
N ASP A 231 -10.72 -12.23 -12.98
CA ASP A 231 -11.40 -13.35 -13.64
C ASP A 231 -11.49 -13.19 -15.16
N THR A 232 -11.27 -11.97 -15.68
CA THR A 232 -11.24 -11.65 -17.12
C THR A 232 -9.83 -11.60 -17.71
N GLY A 233 -8.81 -11.82 -16.87
CA GLY A 233 -7.39 -11.77 -17.25
C GLY A 233 -6.83 -10.35 -17.39
N PHE A 234 -5.50 -10.25 -17.40
CA PHE A 234 -4.80 -8.96 -17.35
C PHE A 234 -4.66 -8.31 -18.73
N LYS A 235 -5.60 -7.42 -19.07
CA LYS A 235 -5.61 -6.63 -20.31
C LYS A 235 -4.75 -5.37 -20.20
N THR A 236 -4.03 -5.05 -21.27
CA THR A 236 -3.02 -3.99 -21.31
C THR A 236 -3.13 -3.15 -22.59
N LEU A 237 -2.66 -1.92 -22.52
CA LEU A 237 -2.42 -1.02 -23.65
C LEU A 237 -0.96 -1.14 -24.08
N THR A 238 -0.66 -0.88 -25.35
CA THR A 238 0.69 -0.57 -25.80
C THR A 238 1.16 0.78 -25.23
N GLY A 239 2.47 1.05 -25.30
CA GLY A 239 3.02 2.34 -24.87
C GLY A 239 2.43 3.52 -25.63
N ASP A 240 2.27 3.37 -26.95
CA ASP A 240 1.75 4.41 -27.83
C ASP A 240 0.27 4.68 -27.58
N GLU A 241 -0.57 3.64 -27.48
CA GLU A 241 -2.00 3.79 -27.12
C GLU A 241 -2.17 4.49 -25.76
N ALA A 242 -1.35 4.11 -24.77
CA ALA A 242 -1.39 4.73 -23.45
C ALA A 242 -1.01 6.22 -23.51
N ALA A 243 -0.03 6.58 -24.33
CA ALA A 243 0.40 7.96 -24.55
C ALA A 243 -0.68 8.78 -25.27
N GLU A 244 -1.28 8.24 -26.33
CA GLU A 244 -2.37 8.87 -27.09
C GLU A 244 -3.60 9.17 -26.21
N ILE A 245 -3.94 8.26 -25.28
CA ILE A 245 -5.05 8.44 -24.33
C ILE A 245 -4.71 9.48 -23.26
N SER A 246 -3.45 9.54 -22.82
CA SER A 246 -3.04 10.29 -21.62
C SER A 246 -3.33 11.80 -21.69
N GLY A 247 -3.29 12.39 -22.89
CA GLY A 247 -3.57 13.81 -23.13
C GLY A 247 -5.07 14.15 -23.08
N PRO A 248 -5.91 13.57 -23.96
CA PRO A 248 -7.34 13.86 -24.01
C PRO A 248 -8.14 13.26 -22.85
N HIS A 249 -7.67 12.15 -22.25
CA HIS A 249 -8.38 11.42 -21.20
C HIS A 249 -7.45 11.04 -20.03
N PRO A 250 -6.94 12.00 -19.24
CA PRO A 250 -6.03 11.73 -18.14
C PRO A 250 -6.65 10.91 -16.99
N ASP A 251 -7.99 10.85 -16.91
CA ASP A 251 -8.76 10.11 -15.91
C ASP A 251 -9.40 8.81 -16.48
N TYR A 252 -8.83 8.28 -17.56
CA TYR A 252 -9.39 7.17 -18.34
C TYR A 252 -9.79 5.95 -17.51
N ASN A 253 -8.92 5.47 -16.61
CA ASN A 253 -9.21 4.25 -15.85
C ASN A 253 -10.26 4.51 -14.75
N GLN A 254 -10.24 5.70 -14.15
CA GLN A 254 -11.26 6.12 -13.19
C GLN A 254 -12.63 6.24 -13.83
N GLU A 255 -12.75 6.95 -14.95
CA GLU A 255 -14.01 7.09 -15.70
C GLU A 255 -14.54 5.73 -16.14
N LYS A 256 -13.65 4.86 -16.64
CA LYS A 256 -14.01 3.52 -17.08
C LYS A 256 -14.58 2.68 -15.94
N LEU A 257 -13.88 2.59 -14.80
CA LEU A 257 -14.37 1.87 -13.62
C LEU A 257 -15.72 2.41 -13.15
N PHE A 258 -15.84 3.74 -13.04
CA PHE A 258 -17.07 4.40 -12.59
C PHE A 258 -18.25 4.06 -13.50
N THR A 259 -18.04 4.17 -14.82
CA THR A 259 -19.06 3.90 -15.84
C THR A 259 -19.47 2.42 -15.87
N GLN A 260 -18.53 1.49 -15.68
CA GLN A 260 -18.84 0.06 -15.61
C GLN A 260 -19.78 -0.25 -14.43
N LEU A 261 -19.44 0.25 -13.24
CA LEU A 261 -20.26 0.05 -12.04
C LEU A 261 -21.63 0.72 -12.17
N GLN A 262 -21.70 1.90 -12.80
CA GLN A 262 -22.98 2.59 -13.07
C GLN A 262 -23.90 1.78 -13.99
N LYS A 263 -23.33 0.99 -14.91
CA LYS A 263 -24.07 0.06 -15.78
C LYS A 263 -24.46 -1.25 -15.08
N GLY A 264 -24.06 -1.44 -13.82
CA GLY A 264 -24.31 -2.66 -13.06
C GLY A 264 -23.33 -3.80 -13.36
N GLU A 265 -22.25 -3.53 -14.10
CA GLU A 265 -21.16 -4.51 -14.28
C GLU A 265 -20.43 -4.66 -12.94
N LYS A 266 -20.16 -5.90 -12.53
CA LYS A 266 -19.49 -6.22 -11.25
C LYS A 266 -18.24 -7.05 -11.48
N PRO A 267 -17.10 -6.41 -11.84
CA PRO A 267 -15.84 -7.11 -12.02
C PRO A 267 -15.45 -7.94 -10.80
N LYS A 268 -14.77 -9.07 -11.03
CA LYS A 268 -14.39 -9.99 -9.96
C LYS A 268 -12.91 -10.34 -9.98
N PHE A 269 -12.40 -10.65 -8.80
CA PHE A 269 -11.08 -11.20 -8.61
C PHE A 269 -11.16 -12.51 -7.84
N ASN A 270 -10.36 -13.49 -8.24
CA ASN A 270 -10.15 -14.73 -7.50
C ASN A 270 -8.92 -14.58 -6.61
N CYS A 271 -9.07 -14.87 -5.32
CA CYS A 271 -7.99 -14.80 -4.33
C CYS A 271 -7.32 -16.16 -4.19
N TYR A 272 -5.99 -16.17 -4.27
CA TYR A 272 -5.13 -17.33 -4.14
C TYR A 272 -3.99 -17.07 -3.16
N VAL A 273 -3.45 -18.16 -2.62
CA VAL A 273 -2.27 -18.17 -1.79
C VAL A 273 -1.25 -19.17 -2.33
N GLN A 274 0.03 -18.80 -2.37
CA GLN A 274 1.13 -19.75 -2.41
C GLN A 274 1.60 -20.02 -0.99
N THR A 275 2.02 -21.25 -0.68
CA THR A 275 2.47 -21.62 0.66
C THR A 275 3.88 -22.21 0.60
N MET A 276 4.69 -21.91 1.61
CA MET A 276 6.02 -22.48 1.80
C MET A 276 6.26 -22.74 3.28
N THR A 277 6.65 -23.97 3.63
CA THR A 277 7.03 -24.32 5.00
C THR A 277 8.36 -23.66 5.39
N PRO A 278 8.64 -23.44 6.69
CA PRO A 278 9.93 -22.95 7.15
C PRO A 278 11.11 -23.81 6.64
N GLU A 279 10.96 -25.14 6.61
CA GLU A 279 11.99 -26.05 6.10
C GLU A 279 12.23 -25.86 4.60
N GLN A 280 11.17 -25.68 3.81
CA GLN A 280 11.30 -25.36 2.38
C GLN A 280 11.99 -24.01 2.19
N ALA A 281 11.65 -22.99 3.00
CA ALA A 281 12.24 -21.66 2.92
C ALA A 281 13.76 -21.68 3.15
N THR A 282 14.27 -22.51 4.07
CA THR A 282 15.72 -22.65 4.29
C THR A 282 16.47 -23.28 3.11
N LYS A 283 15.78 -24.08 2.29
CA LYS A 283 16.36 -24.79 1.14
C LYS A 283 16.07 -24.09 -0.18
N PHE A 284 15.17 -23.12 -0.18
CA PHE A 284 14.74 -22.44 -1.39
C PHE A 284 15.89 -21.59 -1.96
N ARG A 285 15.98 -21.54 -3.28
CA ARG A 285 17.08 -20.86 -3.99
C ARG A 285 17.17 -19.38 -3.65
N TYR A 286 16.03 -18.75 -3.39
CA TYR A 286 15.92 -17.33 -3.11
C TYR A 286 15.47 -17.12 -1.67
N SER A 287 15.83 -15.99 -1.08
CA SER A 287 15.29 -15.60 0.23
C SER A 287 13.79 -15.33 0.11
N VAL A 288 12.99 -15.89 1.02
CA VAL A 288 11.56 -15.55 1.16
C VAL A 288 11.34 -14.09 1.58
N ASN A 289 12.39 -13.43 2.08
CA ASN A 289 12.38 -12.03 2.50
C ASN A 289 12.90 -11.07 1.41
N ASP A 290 13.27 -11.57 0.22
CA ASP A 290 13.70 -10.74 -0.91
C ASP A 290 12.52 -10.42 -1.83
N LEU A 291 11.97 -9.22 -1.67
CA LEU A 291 10.84 -8.70 -2.46
C LEU A 291 11.10 -8.60 -3.97
N THR A 292 12.36 -8.77 -4.41
CA THR A 292 12.70 -8.78 -5.84
C THR A 292 12.55 -10.16 -6.48
N LYS A 293 12.09 -11.18 -5.72
CA LYS A 293 12.01 -12.57 -6.15
C LYS A 293 10.60 -13.14 -6.07
N ILE A 294 10.19 -13.89 -7.11
CA ILE A 294 8.94 -14.66 -7.14
C ILE A 294 9.14 -16.11 -6.72
N TRP A 295 8.06 -16.75 -6.29
CA TRP A 295 7.99 -18.19 -6.08
C TRP A 295 7.43 -18.89 -7.33
N PRO A 296 8.18 -19.78 -8.01
CA PRO A 296 7.68 -20.43 -9.22
C PRO A 296 6.41 -21.24 -8.95
N HIS A 297 5.33 -20.99 -9.72
CA HIS A 297 4.06 -21.69 -9.54
C HIS A 297 4.16 -23.21 -9.71
N LYS A 298 5.16 -23.71 -10.46
CA LYS A 298 5.42 -25.15 -10.61
C LYS A 298 5.88 -25.80 -9.30
N GLU A 299 6.61 -25.06 -8.47
CA GLU A 299 7.13 -25.55 -7.18
C GLU A 299 6.16 -25.23 -6.05
N PHE A 300 5.53 -24.05 -6.09
CA PHE A 300 4.60 -23.56 -5.09
C PHE A 300 3.28 -23.17 -5.78
N PRO A 301 2.35 -24.12 -6.02
CA PRO A 301 1.13 -23.86 -6.77
C PRO A 301 0.17 -22.92 -6.04
N LEU A 302 -0.66 -22.24 -6.82
CA LEU A 302 -1.72 -21.37 -6.31
C LEU A 302 -2.87 -22.20 -5.73
N ARG A 303 -3.27 -21.90 -4.50
CA ARG A 303 -4.49 -22.43 -3.86
C ARG A 303 -5.54 -21.33 -3.77
N LYS A 304 -6.69 -21.53 -4.42
CA LYS A 304 -7.82 -20.58 -4.33
C LYS A 304 -8.42 -20.61 -2.92
N PHE A 305 -8.86 -19.46 -2.43
CA PHE A 305 -9.55 -19.38 -1.14
C PHE A 305 -10.66 -18.35 -1.06
N GLY A 306 -10.76 -17.42 -2.00
CA GLY A 306 -11.80 -16.38 -1.94
C GLY A 306 -12.09 -15.73 -3.27
N THR A 307 -13.10 -14.86 -3.24
CA THR A 307 -13.51 -14.03 -4.37
C THR A 307 -13.77 -12.61 -3.86
N ILE A 308 -13.30 -11.61 -4.59
CA ILE A 308 -13.66 -10.20 -4.40
C ILE A 308 -14.56 -9.78 -5.55
N THR A 309 -15.70 -9.18 -5.26
CA THR A 309 -16.59 -8.59 -6.25
C THR A 309 -16.64 -7.08 -6.05
N LEU A 310 -16.36 -6.30 -7.09
CA LEU A 310 -16.56 -4.85 -7.06
C LEU A 310 -18.06 -4.56 -7.19
N THR A 311 -18.61 -3.76 -6.28
CA THR A 311 -20.08 -3.68 -6.11
C THR A 311 -20.67 -2.36 -6.61
N GLU A 312 -20.19 -1.24 -6.08
CA GLU A 312 -20.80 0.08 -6.31
C GLU A 312 -19.77 1.21 -6.23
N ASN A 313 -20.09 2.32 -6.90
CA ASN A 313 -19.32 3.55 -6.80
C ASN A 313 -19.43 4.13 -5.39
N VAL A 314 -18.41 4.90 -5.00
CA VAL A 314 -18.46 5.74 -3.79
C VAL A 314 -19.42 6.91 -4.00
N ASP A 315 -20.01 7.40 -2.93
CA ASP A 315 -20.90 8.57 -2.96
C ASP A 315 -20.09 9.87 -3.07
N ASN A 316 -18.93 9.92 -2.42
CA ASN A 316 -18.02 11.06 -2.47
C ASN A 316 -16.55 10.62 -2.55
N TYR A 317 -15.86 10.99 -3.64
CA TYR A 317 -14.47 10.64 -3.86
C TYR A 317 -13.55 11.12 -2.74
N PHE A 318 -13.69 12.37 -2.28
CA PHE A 318 -12.80 12.91 -1.26
C PHE A 318 -12.99 12.18 0.09
N GLN A 319 -14.24 11.93 0.47
CA GLN A 319 -14.58 11.26 1.72
C GLN A 319 -14.16 9.79 1.75
N GLU A 320 -14.35 9.05 0.65
CA GLU A 320 -14.17 7.59 0.65
C GLU A 320 -12.88 7.13 -0.04
N ILE A 321 -12.30 7.91 -0.96
CA ILE A 321 -11.09 7.53 -1.72
C ILE A 321 -9.89 8.39 -1.35
N GLU A 322 -10.04 9.72 -1.24
CA GLU A 322 -8.91 10.55 -0.84
C GLU A 322 -8.56 10.31 0.63
N GLN A 323 -9.56 10.25 1.51
CA GLN A 323 -9.37 10.10 2.96
C GLN A 323 -9.20 8.66 3.46
N VAL A 324 -9.34 7.62 2.61
CA VAL A 324 -9.07 6.24 3.07
C VAL A 324 -7.59 6.02 3.39
N ALA A 325 -7.32 5.33 4.49
CA ALA A 325 -6.00 5.01 5.01
C ALA A 325 -5.84 3.49 5.07
N PHE A 326 -5.04 2.94 4.15
CA PHE A 326 -4.66 1.53 4.15
C PHE A 326 -3.34 1.35 4.90
N SER A 327 -3.16 0.25 5.64
CA SER A 327 -1.89 -0.04 6.29
C SER A 327 -1.57 -1.54 6.28
N PRO A 328 -0.34 -1.96 5.91
CA PRO A 328 0.09 -3.35 6.06
C PRO A 328 0.09 -3.84 7.53
N THR A 329 0.07 -2.94 8.52
CA THR A 329 -0.17 -3.31 9.92
C THR A 329 -1.53 -3.97 10.11
N ASN A 330 -2.53 -3.58 9.32
CA ASN A 330 -3.86 -4.19 9.33
C ASN A 330 -3.92 -5.49 8.51
N THR A 331 -2.86 -5.84 7.77
CA THR A 331 -2.69 -7.22 7.26
C THR A 331 -2.29 -8.16 8.40
N CYS A 332 -1.52 -7.68 9.37
CA CYS A 332 -0.94 -8.45 10.46
C CYS A 332 -1.92 -8.57 11.64
N ILE A 333 -3.02 -9.30 11.42
CA ILE A 333 -4.02 -9.62 12.45
C ILE A 333 -3.66 -10.93 13.17
N PRO A 334 -4.28 -11.28 14.33
CA PRO A 334 -4.04 -12.58 14.96
C PRO A 334 -4.16 -13.74 13.96
N GLY A 335 -3.12 -14.58 13.87
CA GLY A 335 -3.01 -15.67 12.89
C GLY A 335 -2.25 -15.30 11.61
N ILE A 336 -1.87 -14.03 11.41
CA ILE A 336 -1.04 -13.53 10.31
C ILE A 336 0.00 -12.55 10.86
N LYS A 337 1.28 -12.86 10.70
CA LYS A 337 2.39 -12.01 11.14
C LYS A 337 3.27 -11.58 9.96
N PRO A 338 4.00 -10.46 10.05
CA PRO A 338 4.93 -10.06 9.00
C PRO A 338 6.11 -11.04 8.94
N SER A 339 6.67 -11.24 7.74
CA SER A 339 7.97 -11.89 7.59
C SER A 339 9.11 -10.90 7.89
N ASN A 340 10.36 -11.37 7.77
CA ASN A 340 11.54 -10.52 7.95
C ASN A 340 11.96 -9.79 6.66
N ASP A 341 11.05 -9.65 5.69
CA ASP A 341 11.24 -8.78 4.53
C ASP A 341 11.47 -7.34 5.01
N SER A 342 12.65 -6.80 4.72
CA SER A 342 13.08 -5.45 5.14
C SER A 342 12.08 -4.38 4.71
N VAL A 343 11.58 -4.48 3.48
CA VAL A 343 10.61 -3.54 2.93
C VAL A 343 9.28 -3.67 3.65
N LEU A 344 8.79 -4.89 3.89
CA LEU A 344 7.56 -5.09 4.67
C LEU A 344 7.68 -4.49 6.06
N GLN A 345 8.77 -4.77 6.78
CA GLN A 345 9.01 -4.28 8.14
C GLN A 345 8.96 -2.75 8.23
N ALA A 346 9.62 -2.05 7.30
CA ALA A 346 9.56 -0.58 7.27
C ALA A 346 8.17 -0.04 6.91
N ARG A 347 7.41 -0.74 6.04
CA ARG A 347 6.04 -0.36 5.69
C ARG A 347 5.09 -0.45 6.89
N LEU A 348 5.34 -1.32 7.88
CA LEU A 348 4.54 -1.39 9.11
C LEU A 348 4.60 -0.07 9.90
N PHE A 349 5.73 0.64 9.85
CA PHE A 349 5.87 1.96 10.46
C PHE A 349 5.35 3.09 9.55
N SER A 350 5.78 3.09 8.28
CA SER A 350 5.60 4.23 7.38
C SER A 350 4.14 4.61 7.11
N TYR A 351 3.25 3.62 6.97
CA TYR A 351 1.85 3.88 6.62
C TYR A 351 1.09 4.60 7.76
N PRO A 352 1.06 4.09 9.00
CA PRO A 352 0.47 4.82 10.11
C PRO A 352 1.09 6.20 10.34
N ASP A 353 2.40 6.34 10.16
CA ASP A 353 3.10 7.63 10.32
C ASP A 353 2.62 8.68 9.30
N THR A 354 2.69 8.37 8.00
CA THR A 354 2.28 9.32 6.97
C THR A 354 0.80 9.70 7.07
N GLN A 355 -0.05 8.79 7.58
CA GLN A 355 -1.49 9.05 7.78
C GLN A 355 -1.74 10.07 8.89
N ARG A 356 -0.96 10.02 9.98
CA ARG A 356 -1.05 11.02 11.06
C ARG A 356 -0.71 12.42 10.56
N HIS A 357 0.25 12.54 9.64
CA HIS A 357 0.56 13.81 8.99
C HIS A 357 -0.53 14.23 8.00
N ARG A 358 -0.96 13.32 7.12
CA ARG A 358 -1.86 13.62 5.99
C ARG A 358 -3.30 13.91 6.41
N LEU A 359 -3.82 13.17 7.38
CA LEU A 359 -5.23 13.17 7.78
C LEU A 359 -5.45 13.57 9.24
N GLY A 360 -4.37 13.72 10.02
CA GLY A 360 -4.43 14.04 11.44
C GLY A 360 -4.37 12.80 12.34
N ALA A 361 -4.17 13.04 13.64
CA ALA A 361 -3.95 12.00 14.65
C ALA A 361 -5.12 10.99 14.74
N ASN A 362 -6.35 11.46 14.54
CA ASN A 362 -7.58 10.67 14.66
C ASN A 362 -8.12 10.16 13.31
N TYR A 363 -7.29 10.00 12.28
CA TYR A 363 -7.72 9.58 10.94
C TYR A 363 -8.53 8.27 10.91
N GLN A 364 -8.32 7.38 11.89
CA GLN A 364 -9.06 6.12 12.03
C GLN A 364 -10.54 6.32 12.42
N GLN A 365 -10.90 7.49 12.93
CA GLN A 365 -12.29 7.82 13.27
C GLN A 365 -13.09 8.32 12.07
N LEU A 366 -12.43 8.70 10.96
CA LEU A 366 -13.12 9.05 9.72
C LEU A 366 -13.97 7.86 9.25
N PRO A 367 -15.21 8.09 8.74
CA PRO A 367 -16.15 7.01 8.45
C PRO A 367 -15.57 5.86 7.61
N VAL A 368 -14.76 6.17 6.59
CA VAL A 368 -14.15 5.16 5.70
C VAL A 368 -12.99 4.39 6.35
N ASN A 369 -12.40 4.89 7.44
CA ASN A 369 -11.30 4.23 8.13
C ASN A 369 -11.74 3.51 9.40
N ARG A 370 -12.98 3.74 9.83
CA ARG A 370 -13.53 3.24 11.07
C ARG A 370 -13.83 1.74 10.96
N PRO A 371 -13.40 0.90 11.91
CA PRO A 371 -13.79 -0.50 11.92
C PRO A 371 -15.24 -0.68 12.35
N ARG A 372 -15.93 -1.69 11.81
CA ARG A 372 -17.34 -1.99 12.10
C ARG A 372 -17.62 -2.26 13.57
N ASN A 373 -16.64 -2.82 14.26
CA ASN A 373 -16.75 -3.13 15.68
C ASN A 373 -16.49 -1.92 16.60
N LEU A 374 -16.25 -0.71 16.09
CA LEU A 374 -16.16 0.49 16.93
C LEU A 374 -17.56 0.96 17.35
N GLY A 375 -17.85 0.96 18.65
CA GLY A 375 -19.14 1.36 19.22
C GLY A 375 -19.38 2.88 19.27
N CYS A 376 -19.06 3.62 18.22
CA CYS A 376 -19.22 5.07 18.17
C CYS A 376 -20.72 5.46 18.14
N PRO A 377 -21.26 6.24 19.10
CA PRO A 377 -22.70 6.54 19.19
C PRO A 377 -23.22 7.41 18.04
N TYR A 378 -22.34 8.15 17.38
CA TYR A 378 -22.68 9.00 16.25
C TYR A 378 -22.82 8.24 14.92
N SER A 379 -22.80 6.91 14.94
CA SER A 379 -23.05 6.05 13.78
C SER A 379 -24.44 5.45 13.75
N GLU A 380 -25.35 5.86 14.64
CA GLU A 380 -26.76 5.44 14.62
C GLU A 380 -27.40 5.82 13.29
N GLY A 381 -27.63 4.83 12.42
CA GLY A 381 -28.31 5.03 11.14
C GLY A 381 -27.82 4.16 9.97
N ASP A 382 -26.59 3.64 10.03
CA ASP A 382 -26.08 2.71 9.00
C ASP A 382 -26.04 1.26 9.53
N PRO A 383 -27.07 0.44 9.24
CA PRO A 383 -27.15 -0.93 9.73
C PRO A 383 -26.04 -1.85 9.21
N GLN A 384 -25.27 -1.46 8.17
CA GLN A 384 -24.11 -2.25 7.72
C GLN A 384 -22.87 -2.09 8.63
N TYR A 385 -22.80 -1.01 9.42
CA TYR A 385 -21.64 -0.68 10.25
C TYR A 385 -21.96 -0.59 11.75
N SER A 386 -22.93 -1.38 12.21
CA SER A 386 -23.25 -1.48 13.63
C SER A 386 -22.30 -2.44 14.35
N ALA A 387 -21.64 -1.94 15.40
CA ALA A 387 -20.82 -2.74 16.31
C ALA A 387 -21.63 -3.80 17.08
N GLU A 388 -22.97 -3.70 17.09
CA GLU A 388 -23.86 -4.69 17.72
C GLU A 388 -23.89 -6.02 16.95
N GLN A 389 -23.59 -6.00 15.66
CA GLN A 389 -23.48 -7.20 14.82
C GLN A 389 -22.10 -7.85 14.92
N CYS A 390 -21.15 -7.22 15.61
CA CYS A 390 -19.79 -7.73 15.78
C CYS A 390 -19.68 -8.54 17.08
N PRO A 391 -18.75 -9.53 17.15
CA PRO A 391 -18.56 -10.37 18.34
C PRO A 391 -18.11 -9.59 19.58
N PHE A 392 -17.56 -8.39 19.40
CA PHE A 392 -17.17 -7.49 20.49
C PHE A 392 -17.16 -6.05 20.01
N LYS A 393 -17.16 -5.10 20.96
CA LYS A 393 -16.91 -3.68 20.69
C LYS A 393 -15.44 -3.37 20.89
N ALA A 394 -14.80 -2.79 19.89
CA ALA A 394 -13.41 -2.36 19.95
C ALA A 394 -13.27 -1.09 20.80
N VAL A 395 -12.38 -1.13 21.78
CA VAL A 395 -12.01 0.01 22.63
C VAL A 395 -10.51 -0.03 22.88
N ASN A 396 -9.88 1.12 23.06
CA ASN A 396 -8.49 1.25 23.44
C ASN A 396 -8.31 2.39 24.46
N PHE A 397 -7.07 2.62 24.91
CA PHE A 397 -6.74 3.65 25.90
C PHE A 397 -6.39 5.02 25.31
N GLN A 398 -6.32 5.15 23.98
CA GLN A 398 -5.96 6.41 23.34
C GLN A 398 -7.13 7.40 23.45
N ARG A 399 -6.82 8.67 23.67
CA ARG A 399 -7.78 9.76 23.89
C ARG A 399 -7.28 11.04 23.20
N ASP A 400 -8.21 11.97 23.02
CA ASP A 400 -7.98 13.35 22.62
C ASP A 400 -7.29 13.50 21.23
N GLY A 401 -6.50 14.56 21.06
CA GLY A 401 -5.88 14.92 19.80
C GLY A 401 -6.81 15.70 18.86
N PRO A 402 -6.25 16.34 17.81
CA PRO A 402 -7.04 17.11 16.85
C PRO A 402 -8.15 16.27 16.22
N MET A 403 -9.33 16.88 16.06
CA MET A 403 -10.51 16.24 15.45
C MET A 403 -10.93 14.91 16.10
N SER A 404 -10.77 14.77 17.43
CA SER A 404 -11.31 13.63 18.18
C SER A 404 -12.84 13.68 18.22
N TYR A 405 -13.49 12.93 17.34
CA TYR A 405 -14.94 12.87 17.24
C TYR A 405 -15.58 11.93 18.28
N TYR A 406 -14.92 10.81 18.58
CA TYR A 406 -15.31 9.85 19.60
C TYR A 406 -14.14 9.61 20.56
N ASN A 407 -14.35 9.97 21.83
CA ASN A 407 -13.32 9.93 22.88
C ASN A 407 -13.64 8.93 24.00
N PHE A 408 -14.43 7.89 23.70
CA PHE A 408 -14.80 6.79 24.61
C PHE A 408 -15.48 7.19 25.95
N GLY A 409 -16.00 8.42 26.05
CA GLY A 409 -16.81 8.85 27.20
C GLY A 409 -16.04 8.76 28.54
N PRO A 410 -16.69 8.27 29.63
CA PRO A 410 -16.07 8.18 30.96
C PRO A 410 -15.19 6.93 31.17
N GLU A 411 -15.01 6.09 30.14
CA GLU A 411 -14.24 4.84 30.26
C GLU A 411 -12.77 5.14 30.63
N PRO A 412 -12.20 4.49 31.67
CA PRO A 412 -10.81 4.68 32.05
C PRO A 412 -9.85 4.46 30.87
N ASN A 413 -8.89 5.36 30.72
CA ASN A 413 -7.83 5.31 29.71
C ASN A 413 -6.57 4.56 30.21
N TYR A 414 -6.74 3.65 31.16
CA TYR A 414 -5.72 2.79 31.76
C TYR A 414 -6.39 1.52 32.32
N ILE A 415 -5.58 0.53 32.73
CA ILE A 415 -6.10 -0.67 33.40
C ILE A 415 -6.64 -0.26 34.78
N SER A 416 -7.96 -0.26 34.94
CA SER A 416 -8.63 0.20 36.16
C SER A 416 -9.21 -0.95 36.97
N SER A 417 -9.06 -0.88 38.29
CA SER A 417 -9.70 -1.78 39.27
C SER A 417 -11.01 -1.21 39.84
N LEU A 418 -11.52 -0.12 39.27
CA LEU A 418 -12.76 0.50 39.72
C LEU A 418 -13.96 -0.44 39.45
N PRO A 419 -14.99 -0.41 40.30
CA PRO A 419 -16.09 -1.39 40.28
C PRO A 419 -16.94 -1.37 39.00
N ASN A 420 -16.88 -0.31 38.20
CA ASN A 420 -17.68 -0.13 36.98
C ASN A 420 -16.88 -0.36 35.68
N GLN A 421 -15.71 -1.02 35.74
CA GLN A 421 -14.90 -1.29 34.56
C GLN A 421 -15.59 -2.30 33.62
N THR A 422 -15.73 -1.95 32.34
CA THR A 422 -16.37 -2.80 31.33
C THR A 422 -15.39 -3.52 30.41
N LEU A 423 -14.14 -3.04 30.32
CA LEU A 423 -13.12 -3.59 29.44
C LEU A 423 -12.62 -4.96 29.93
N LYS A 424 -12.61 -5.91 29.00
CA LYS A 424 -12.06 -7.25 29.20
C LYS A 424 -10.70 -7.36 28.53
N PHE A 425 -9.75 -7.96 29.23
CA PHE A 425 -8.44 -8.32 28.70
C PHE A 425 -8.36 -9.83 28.55
N LYS A 426 -7.49 -10.31 27.65
CA LYS A 426 -7.16 -11.73 27.62
C LYS A 426 -6.56 -12.10 28.97
N ASN A 427 -6.95 -13.26 29.52
CA ASN A 427 -6.29 -13.78 30.71
C ASN A 427 -4.95 -14.41 30.27
N GLU A 428 -3.84 -13.81 30.71
CA GLU A 428 -2.47 -14.19 30.36
C GLU A 428 -1.90 -15.27 31.29
N ASP A 429 -2.67 -15.77 32.27
CA ASP A 429 -2.23 -16.78 33.25
C ASP A 429 -1.70 -18.10 32.61
N ASN A 430 -1.96 -18.33 31.32
CA ASN A 430 -1.57 -19.52 30.56
C ASN A 430 -0.66 -19.25 29.34
N ASP A 431 -0.18 -18.02 29.13
CA ASP A 431 0.52 -17.61 27.88
C ASP A 431 2.04 -17.93 27.86
N GLU A 432 2.47 -19.04 28.48
CA GLU A 432 3.88 -19.46 28.58
C GLU A 432 4.82 -18.34 29.05
N VAL A 433 4.31 -17.42 29.87
CA VAL A 433 5.13 -16.39 30.49
C VAL A 433 6.10 -17.12 31.41
N SER A 434 7.38 -17.17 31.01
CA SER A 434 8.41 -17.86 31.80
C SER A 434 8.32 -17.44 33.27
N ASP A 435 8.70 -18.33 34.20
CA ASP A 435 8.70 -18.07 35.66
C ASP A 435 9.40 -16.76 36.09
N LYS A 436 10.12 -16.10 35.18
CA LYS A 436 10.78 -14.82 35.32
C LYS A 436 9.84 -13.62 35.40
N PHE A 437 8.59 -13.70 34.93
CA PHE A 437 7.64 -12.59 34.93
C PHE A 437 6.29 -13.04 35.51
N LYS A 438 5.97 -12.60 36.73
CA LYS A 438 4.62 -12.64 37.30
C LYS A 438 4.18 -11.20 37.58
N GLY A 439 2.93 -10.88 37.22
CA GLY A 439 2.37 -9.52 37.28
C GLY A 439 2.38 -8.87 38.67
N ILE A 440 2.20 -7.54 38.68
CA ILE A 440 2.26 -6.56 39.80
C ILE A 440 3.29 -6.92 40.89
N VAL A 441 4.49 -6.41 40.66
CA VAL A 441 5.76 -6.72 41.33
C VAL A 441 5.80 -6.15 42.76
N LEU A 442 6.02 -7.01 43.77
CA LEU A 442 6.37 -6.64 45.15
C LEU A 442 7.86 -6.23 45.24
N ASP A 443 8.20 -5.35 46.19
CA ASP A 443 9.56 -4.78 46.38
C ASP A 443 10.70 -5.82 46.46
N GLU A 444 10.43 -7.04 46.92
CA GLU A 444 11.43 -8.12 46.99
C GLU A 444 11.87 -8.65 45.60
N VAL A 445 11.08 -8.40 44.55
CA VAL A 445 11.36 -8.81 43.17
C VAL A 445 12.23 -7.76 42.45
N THR A 446 12.27 -6.53 42.97
CA THR A 446 13.07 -5.42 42.42
C THR A 446 14.57 -5.68 42.60
N GLU A 447 15.01 -6.27 43.71
CA GLU A 447 16.44 -6.61 43.90
C GLU A 447 16.90 -7.76 43.00
N VAL A 448 16.05 -8.75 42.74
CA VAL A 448 16.36 -9.88 41.85
C VAL A 448 16.32 -9.43 40.39
N SER A 449 15.39 -8.53 40.04
CA SER A 449 15.33 -7.86 38.74
C SER A 449 16.55 -6.99 38.49
N VAL A 450 16.97 -6.17 39.46
CA VAL A 450 18.15 -5.31 39.35
C VAL A 450 19.42 -6.16 39.27
N ARG A 451 19.60 -7.20 40.09
CA ARG A 451 20.78 -8.09 39.96
C ARG A 451 20.83 -8.84 38.65
N LYS A 452 19.67 -9.16 38.06
CA LYS A 452 19.58 -9.85 36.77
C LYS A 452 19.71 -8.90 35.59
N GLN A 453 19.19 -7.69 35.71
CA GLN A 453 19.44 -6.61 34.75
C GLN A 453 20.89 -6.15 34.83
N GLU A 454 21.53 -6.15 35.99
CA GLU A 454 22.98 -5.98 36.15
C GLU A 454 23.73 -7.16 35.55
N GLN A 455 23.26 -8.41 35.68
CA GLN A 455 23.88 -9.56 35.00
C GLN A 455 23.66 -9.58 33.49
N ASP A 456 22.50 -9.16 33.00
CA ASP A 456 22.17 -9.04 31.58
C ASP A 456 22.82 -7.78 30.98
N GLN A 457 22.98 -6.70 31.76
CA GLN A 457 23.82 -5.54 31.47
C GLN A 457 25.27 -5.98 31.41
N ILE A 458 25.81 -6.72 32.40
CA ILE A 458 27.16 -7.29 32.35
C ILE A 458 27.33 -8.28 31.19
N ARG A 459 26.27 -8.99 30.76
CA ARG A 459 26.29 -9.89 29.58
C ARG A 459 26.21 -9.13 28.25
N ASN A 460 25.53 -7.98 28.22
CA ASN A 460 25.45 -7.08 27.06
C ASN A 460 26.63 -6.09 27.00
N GLU A 461 27.24 -5.76 28.15
CA GLU A 461 28.40 -4.88 28.34
C GLU A 461 29.72 -5.65 28.34
N HIS A 462 29.72 -6.97 28.60
CA HIS A 462 30.73 -7.89 28.07
C HIS A 462 30.48 -8.11 26.58
N ILE A 463 30.68 -7.02 25.86
CA ILE A 463 31.18 -6.94 24.51
C ILE A 463 32.13 -8.11 24.29
N VAL A 464 31.69 -9.08 23.51
CA VAL A 464 32.53 -10.11 22.89
C VAL A 464 33.72 -9.42 22.24
N ASP A 465 34.93 -9.57 22.81
CA ASP A 465 36.21 -9.13 22.22
C ASP A 465 36.21 -7.73 21.56
N SER A 466 35.66 -6.71 22.21
CA SER A 466 35.66 -5.34 21.67
C SER A 466 34.96 -5.16 20.31
N LYS A 467 34.14 -6.13 19.85
CA LYS A 467 33.41 -6.03 18.56
C LYS A 467 31.96 -5.61 18.78
N ILE A 468 31.74 -4.31 18.97
CA ILE A 468 30.43 -3.70 19.24
C ILE A 468 29.40 -3.86 18.10
N ASN A 469 29.80 -4.25 16.87
CA ASN A 469 28.88 -4.35 15.75
C ASN A 469 29.14 -5.63 14.91
N GLN A 470 28.47 -6.74 15.21
CA GLN A 470 28.24 -7.79 14.19
C GLN A 470 26.95 -7.48 13.42
N TYR A 471 26.90 -6.31 12.78
CA TYR A 471 25.84 -6.00 11.81
C TYR A 471 26.36 -6.28 10.41
N TYR A 472 25.54 -6.96 9.60
CA TYR A 472 25.82 -7.18 8.20
C TYR A 472 25.02 -6.16 7.38
N TYR A 473 25.72 -5.27 6.68
CA TYR A 473 25.10 -4.46 5.63
C TYR A 473 25.13 -5.27 4.34
N VAL A 474 23.96 -5.66 3.86
CA VAL A 474 23.84 -6.38 2.59
C VAL A 474 23.67 -5.36 1.48
N TYR A 475 24.74 -5.10 0.75
CA TYR A 475 24.74 -4.24 -0.43
C TYR A 475 25.52 -4.91 -1.56
N GLY A 476 25.13 -4.65 -2.81
CA GLY A 476 25.79 -5.16 -4.00
C GLY A 476 24.84 -5.90 -4.94
N MET A 477 25.42 -6.36 -6.04
CA MET A 477 24.71 -7.12 -7.08
C MET A 477 25.00 -8.62 -6.96
N SER A 478 24.05 -9.45 -7.36
CA SER A 478 24.21 -10.90 -7.47
C SER A 478 23.89 -11.36 -8.90
N PRO A 479 24.54 -12.41 -9.43
CA PRO A 479 24.06 -13.07 -10.64
C PRO A 479 22.58 -13.47 -10.56
N MET A 480 22.09 -13.78 -9.35
CA MET A 480 20.69 -14.13 -9.08
C MET A 480 19.70 -13.00 -9.37
N ASP A 481 20.14 -11.74 -9.42
CA ASP A 481 19.28 -10.60 -9.74
C ASP A 481 18.77 -10.66 -11.18
N PHE A 482 19.54 -11.31 -12.06
CA PHE A 482 19.25 -11.40 -13.48
C PHE A 482 18.55 -12.73 -13.87
N GLU A 483 18.49 -13.74 -12.99
CA GLU A 483 17.95 -15.06 -13.33
C GLU A 483 16.45 -15.05 -13.66
N GLN A 484 15.63 -14.53 -12.75
CA GLN A 484 14.18 -14.49 -12.90
C GLN A 484 13.71 -13.52 -13.99
N PRO A 485 14.23 -12.28 -14.10
CA PRO A 485 13.88 -11.43 -15.23
C PRO A 485 14.38 -11.98 -16.57
N ARG A 486 15.50 -12.71 -16.61
CA ARG A 486 15.94 -13.38 -17.84
C ARG A 486 14.94 -14.44 -18.24
N ALA A 487 14.44 -15.23 -17.29
CA ALA A 487 13.37 -16.19 -17.55
C ALA A 487 12.08 -15.51 -18.02
N LEU A 488 11.70 -14.36 -17.44
CA LEU A 488 10.56 -13.57 -17.91
C LEU A 488 10.75 -13.14 -19.38
N PHE A 489 11.89 -12.55 -19.71
CA PHE A 489 12.17 -12.09 -21.07
C PHE A 489 12.31 -13.24 -22.08
N GLU A 490 13.04 -14.30 -21.75
CA GLU A 490 13.39 -15.35 -22.71
C GLU A 490 12.29 -16.40 -22.87
N LYS A 491 11.59 -16.75 -21.78
CA LYS A 491 10.68 -17.90 -21.71
C LYS A 491 9.21 -17.53 -21.60
N VAL A 492 8.88 -16.33 -21.14
CA VAL A 492 7.49 -15.90 -20.94
C VAL A 492 7.06 -14.92 -22.02
N TYR A 493 7.90 -13.96 -22.40
CA TYR A 493 7.56 -13.04 -23.49
C TYR A 493 7.55 -13.75 -24.84
N ASP A 494 6.48 -13.52 -25.60
CA ASP A 494 6.45 -13.82 -27.02
C ASP A 494 7.27 -12.78 -27.83
N ASP A 495 7.43 -13.01 -29.13
CA ASP A 495 8.25 -12.13 -29.99
C ASP A 495 7.68 -10.71 -30.12
N LYS A 496 6.35 -10.55 -30.03
CA LYS A 496 5.71 -9.22 -30.06
C LYS A 496 6.03 -8.48 -28.76
N GLN A 497 5.92 -9.16 -27.62
CA GLN A 497 6.22 -8.60 -26.31
C GLN A 497 7.69 -8.22 -26.17
N LYS A 498 8.62 -9.03 -26.70
CA LYS A 498 10.05 -8.68 -26.73
C LYS A 498 10.30 -7.40 -27.54
N LYS A 499 9.66 -7.24 -28.70
CA LYS A 499 9.78 -6.02 -29.53
C LYS A 499 9.20 -4.80 -28.83
N LEU A 500 8.00 -4.93 -28.23
CA LEU A 500 7.37 -3.86 -27.46
C LEU A 500 8.23 -3.47 -26.25
N PHE A 501 8.80 -4.45 -25.54
CA PHE A 501 9.71 -4.20 -24.43
C PHE A 501 10.91 -3.35 -24.84
N VAL A 502 11.60 -3.74 -25.92
CA VAL A 502 12.72 -2.97 -26.49
C VAL A 502 12.26 -1.55 -26.84
N HIS A 503 11.16 -1.42 -27.57
CA HIS A 503 10.60 -0.13 -27.95
C HIS A 503 10.32 0.75 -26.73
N ASN A 504 9.64 0.22 -25.72
CA ASN A 504 9.31 0.94 -24.49
C ASN A 504 10.57 1.42 -23.74
N VAL A 505 11.60 0.58 -23.64
CA VAL A 505 12.86 0.94 -22.98
C VAL A 505 13.58 2.03 -23.78
N VAL A 506 13.72 1.86 -25.10
CA VAL A 506 14.39 2.83 -25.99
C VAL A 506 13.68 4.17 -25.97
N CYS A 507 12.35 4.20 -26.11
CA CYS A 507 11.55 5.43 -26.07
C CYS A 507 11.67 6.19 -24.75
N HIS A 508 11.88 5.49 -23.62
CA HIS A 508 12.11 6.14 -22.34
C HIS A 508 13.57 6.59 -22.17
N ALA A 509 14.53 5.72 -22.50
CA ALA A 509 15.95 5.97 -22.34
C ALA A 509 16.54 6.94 -23.39
N CYS A 510 15.83 7.23 -24.49
CA CYS A 510 16.31 8.19 -25.48
C CYS A 510 16.45 9.61 -24.89
N LYS A 511 15.64 9.93 -23.87
CA LYS A 511 15.64 11.20 -23.13
C LYS A 511 16.77 11.35 -22.10
N ILE A 512 17.64 10.34 -21.96
CA ILE A 512 18.86 10.46 -21.16
C ILE A 512 19.79 11.48 -21.80
N LYS A 513 20.23 12.48 -21.03
CA LYS A 513 21.17 13.52 -21.45
C LYS A 513 22.63 13.14 -21.24
N ASP A 514 22.94 12.35 -20.20
CA ASP A 514 24.32 11.90 -19.94
C ASP A 514 24.69 10.66 -20.78
N PRO A 515 25.69 10.74 -21.68
CA PRO A 515 26.11 9.60 -22.51
C PRO A 515 26.61 8.38 -21.70
N LYS A 516 27.19 8.59 -20.51
CA LYS A 516 27.65 7.50 -19.64
C LYS A 516 26.48 6.71 -19.09
N VAL A 517 25.40 7.40 -18.68
CA VAL A 517 24.17 6.74 -18.21
C VAL A 517 23.52 5.99 -19.37
N LYS A 518 23.44 6.60 -20.55
CA LYS A 518 22.88 5.96 -21.77
C LYS A 518 23.64 4.67 -22.13
N LYS A 519 24.97 4.71 -22.10
CA LYS A 519 25.82 3.51 -22.25
C LYS A 519 25.54 2.47 -21.17
N ARG A 520 25.46 2.89 -19.90
CA ARG A 520 25.23 1.97 -18.77
C ARG A 520 23.88 1.26 -18.87
N VAL A 521 22.84 1.91 -19.39
CA VAL A 521 21.54 1.27 -19.68
C VAL A 521 21.70 0.08 -20.63
N THR A 522 22.49 0.21 -21.70
CA THR A 522 22.73 -0.92 -22.62
C THR A 522 23.42 -2.08 -21.91
N GLN A 523 24.42 -1.79 -21.08
CA GLN A 523 25.18 -2.77 -20.31
C GLN A 523 24.30 -3.47 -19.28
N TYR A 524 23.43 -2.73 -18.61
CA TYR A 524 22.47 -3.22 -17.63
C TYR A 524 21.55 -4.29 -18.23
N PHE A 525 20.98 -4.02 -19.39
CA PHE A 525 20.18 -5.01 -20.13
C PHE A 525 21.03 -6.09 -20.79
N GLY A 526 22.31 -5.84 -21.09
CA GLY A 526 23.29 -6.83 -21.51
C GLY A 526 23.55 -7.94 -20.50
N LEU A 527 23.58 -7.59 -19.21
CA LEU A 527 23.69 -8.56 -18.11
C LEU A 527 22.44 -9.45 -18.01
N LEU A 528 21.28 -8.90 -18.39
CA LEU A 528 20.04 -9.65 -18.50
C LEU A 528 20.09 -10.61 -19.70
N ASN A 529 20.37 -10.09 -20.89
CA ASN A 529 20.54 -10.86 -22.12
C ASN A 529 21.45 -10.08 -23.09
N HIS A 530 22.48 -10.73 -23.63
CA HIS A 530 23.50 -10.05 -24.44
C HIS A 530 22.91 -9.38 -25.69
N ASP A 531 22.03 -10.08 -26.41
CA ASP A 531 21.43 -9.58 -27.64
C ASP A 531 20.42 -8.47 -27.35
N LEU A 532 19.72 -8.54 -26.22
CA LEU A 532 18.86 -7.45 -25.76
C LEU A 532 19.67 -6.15 -25.53
N GLY A 533 20.82 -6.24 -24.84
CA GLY A 533 21.70 -5.09 -24.65
C GLY A 533 22.17 -4.47 -25.97
N LYS A 534 22.53 -5.33 -26.94
CA LYS A 534 22.92 -4.89 -28.29
C LYS A 534 21.79 -4.18 -29.03
N VAL A 535 20.58 -4.74 -29.05
CA VAL A 535 19.42 -4.14 -29.74
C VAL A 535 19.03 -2.81 -29.09
N ILE A 536 19.13 -2.69 -27.76
CA ILE A 536 18.88 -1.41 -27.06
C ILE A 536 19.96 -0.39 -27.41
N ALA A 537 21.23 -0.79 -27.53
CA ALA A 537 22.31 0.10 -27.97
C ALA A 537 22.07 0.64 -29.39
N GLU A 538 21.63 -0.22 -30.31
CA GLU A 538 21.22 0.18 -31.66
C GLU A 538 20.07 1.20 -31.62
N GLY A 539 19.02 0.94 -30.84
CA GLY A 539 17.89 1.86 -30.70
C GLY A 539 18.20 3.19 -30.01
N LEU A 540 19.24 3.24 -29.17
CA LEU A 540 19.72 4.45 -28.51
C LEU A 540 20.83 5.17 -29.28
N GLU A 541 21.23 4.64 -30.45
CA GLU A 541 22.31 5.16 -31.29
C GLU A 541 23.65 5.31 -30.55
N VAL A 542 23.99 4.32 -29.71
CA VAL A 542 25.26 4.27 -28.97
C VAL A 542 26.07 3.00 -29.29
N PRO A 543 27.41 3.03 -29.22
CA PRO A 543 28.23 1.84 -29.42
C PRO A 543 27.88 0.72 -28.43
N TRP A 544 27.74 -0.50 -28.92
CA TRP A 544 27.55 -1.67 -28.06
C TRP A 544 28.88 -2.07 -27.40
N GLU A 545 28.97 -1.85 -26.09
CA GLU A 545 30.14 -2.18 -25.28
C GLU A 545 29.75 -3.15 -24.15
N PRO A 546 29.69 -4.47 -24.43
CA PRO A 546 29.27 -5.46 -23.45
C PRO A 546 30.24 -5.51 -22.26
N VAL A 547 29.70 -5.83 -21.09
CA VAL A 547 30.46 -5.98 -19.87
C VAL A 547 29.91 -7.16 -19.08
N ASN A 548 30.80 -7.91 -18.44
CA ASN A 548 30.39 -8.98 -17.52
C ASN A 548 30.02 -8.38 -16.15
N LEU A 549 29.43 -9.20 -15.27
CA LEU A 549 28.95 -8.73 -13.97
C LEU A 549 30.06 -8.08 -13.12
N GLU A 550 31.26 -8.68 -13.11
CA GLU A 550 32.40 -8.15 -12.35
C GLU A 550 32.88 -6.80 -12.90
N GLY A 551 32.97 -6.67 -14.22
CA GLY A 551 33.30 -5.41 -14.89
C GLY A 551 32.24 -4.34 -14.63
N TYR A 552 30.96 -4.71 -14.63
CA TYR A 552 29.86 -3.80 -14.32
C TYR A 552 29.95 -3.31 -12.87
N ALA A 553 30.19 -4.20 -11.91
CA ALA A 553 30.40 -3.85 -10.51
C ALA A 553 31.60 -2.90 -10.31
N LYS A 554 32.71 -3.11 -11.04
CA LYS A 554 33.87 -2.23 -10.99
C LYS A 554 33.58 -0.81 -11.50
N THR A 555 32.59 -0.63 -12.38
CA THR A 555 32.18 0.74 -12.77
C THR A 555 31.56 1.53 -11.63
N TRP A 556 31.01 0.84 -10.61
CA TRP A 556 30.45 1.47 -9.42
C TRP A 556 31.51 1.87 -8.39
N SER A 557 32.59 1.08 -8.28
CA SER A 557 33.69 1.37 -7.33
C SER A 557 34.49 2.62 -7.70
N ILE A 558 34.33 3.16 -8.90
CA ILE A 558 34.96 4.44 -9.31
C ILE A 558 34.24 5.63 -8.65
N ALA A 559 33.04 5.43 -8.07
CA ALA A 559 32.34 6.43 -7.26
C ALA A 559 32.77 6.42 -5.77
N SER A 560 33.56 5.44 -5.31
CA SER A 560 34.14 5.49 -3.97
C SER A 560 35.42 6.32 -3.99
N ALA A 561 35.29 7.56 -3.50
CA ALA A 561 36.35 8.48 -3.07
C ALA A 561 37.78 8.16 -3.56
N ASN A 562 38.22 8.86 -4.61
CA ASN A 562 39.56 9.46 -4.57
C ASN A 562 39.49 10.75 -3.77
#